data_AF-A0A9X2HTC3-F1
#
_entry.id   AF-A0A9X2HTC3-F1
#
_cell.length_a   1.000
_cell.length_b   1.000
_cell.length_c   1.000
_cell.angle_alpha   90.00
_cell.angle_beta   90.00
_cell.angle_gamma   90.00
#
_symmetry.space_group_name_H-M   'P 1'
#
loop_
_entity.id
_entity.type
_entity.pdbx_description
1 polymer ?
#
loop_
_entity_poly.entity_id
_entity_poly.type
_entity_poly.pdbx_seq_one_letter_code
_entity_poly.pdbx_strand_id
1 'polypeptide(L)'
;MREGSAVPAFLLFDYSLNRRRATLVASVIDLEARLADAAIQTFDKLVGGLFTRARRSRERRYQDSIRSVGELMRLFGATIAALGEAIEHGGNPLELIDEAVGWHRLVRAKAQVDALADLSGEDALVAATGR
;
A
#
# COMPACT_ATOMS: atom_id res chain seq x y z
N MET A 1 -11.68 -41.46 15.63
CA MET A 1 -11.38 -41.92 14.26
C MET A 1 -12.67 -41.92 13.47
N ARG A 2 -12.81 -41.06 12.45
CA ARG A 2 -14.00 -41.03 11.57
C ARG A 2 -13.81 -42.10 10.49
N GLU A 3 -14.72 -43.07 10.39
CA GLU A 3 -14.76 -44.14 9.37
C GLU A 3 -15.11 -43.62 7.96
N GLY A 4 -14.45 -42.54 7.53
CA GLY A 4 -14.63 -41.87 6.24
C GLY A 4 -13.30 -41.46 5.62
N SER A 5 -12.19 -42.10 5.99
CA SER A 5 -10.93 -41.92 5.27
C SER A 5 -11.08 -42.60 3.89
N ALA A 6 -11.49 -41.79 2.91
CA ALA A 6 -11.53 -42.08 1.47
C ALA A 6 -11.48 -43.57 1.15
N VAL A 7 -12.62 -44.27 1.27
CA VAL A 7 -12.75 -45.62 0.73
C VAL A 7 -12.39 -45.53 -0.76
N PRO A 8 -11.33 -46.21 -1.23
CA PRO A 8 -10.95 -46.20 -2.63
C PRO A 8 -12.16 -46.52 -3.50
N ALA A 9 -12.33 -45.78 -4.61
CA ALA A 9 -13.54 -45.87 -5.45
C ALA A 9 -13.84 -47.30 -5.94
N PHE A 10 -12.82 -48.17 -6.03
CA PHE A 10 -12.99 -49.58 -6.40
C PHE A 10 -13.64 -50.44 -5.30
N LEU A 11 -13.47 -50.12 -4.01
CA LEU A 11 -14.09 -50.85 -2.90
C LEU A 11 -15.58 -50.54 -2.73
N LEU A 12 -16.08 -49.49 -3.40
CA LEU A 12 -17.51 -49.16 -3.42
C LEU A 12 -18.32 -50.09 -4.33
N PHE A 13 -17.67 -50.86 -5.22
CA PHE A 13 -18.35 -51.83 -6.10
C PHE A 13 -18.89 -53.04 -5.34
N ASP A 14 -18.25 -53.42 -4.23
CA ASP A 14 -18.65 -54.56 -3.40
C ASP A 14 -19.78 -54.22 -2.42
N TYR A 15 -20.21 -52.96 -2.38
CA TYR A 15 -21.28 -52.50 -1.49
C TYR A 15 -22.66 -52.74 -2.11
N SER A 16 -23.64 -53.08 -1.25
CA SER A 16 -25.05 -53.05 -1.66
C SER A 16 -25.43 -51.66 -2.17
N LEU A 17 -26.40 -51.59 -3.09
CA LEU A 17 -26.81 -50.34 -3.73
C LEU A 17 -27.11 -49.22 -2.74
N ASN A 18 -27.82 -49.53 -1.65
CA ASN A 18 -28.17 -48.56 -0.60
C ASN A 18 -26.94 -48.10 0.18
N ARG A 19 -26.03 -49.00 0.54
CA ARG A 19 -24.78 -48.66 1.23
C ARG A 19 -23.88 -47.80 0.35
N ARG A 20 -23.73 -48.17 -0.93
CA ARG A 20 -22.97 -47.40 -1.92
C ARG A 20 -23.51 -45.97 -2.08
N ARG A 21 -24.83 -45.81 -2.23
CA ARG A 21 -25.49 -44.50 -2.33
C ARG A 21 -25.27 -43.66 -1.07
N ALA A 22 -25.47 -44.25 0.11
CA ALA A 22 -25.25 -43.56 1.38
C ALA A 22 -23.79 -43.08 1.54
N THR A 23 -22.82 -43.93 1.20
CA THR A 23 -21.39 -43.56 1.24
C THR A 23 -21.05 -42.44 0.25
N LEU A 24 -21.60 -42.48 -0.97
CA LEU A 24 -21.39 -41.41 -1.96
C LEU A 24 -21.98 -40.08 -1.49
N VAL A 25 -23.23 -40.08 -1.00
CA VAL A 25 -23.87 -38.86 -0.47
C VAL A 25 -23.07 -38.29 0.69
N ALA A 26 -22.65 -39.13 1.64
CA ALA A 26 -21.81 -38.70 2.76
C ALA A 26 -20.47 -38.10 2.27
N SER A 27 -19.84 -38.69 1.24
CA SER A 27 -18.59 -38.18 0.67
C SER A 27 -18.76 -36.84 -0.03
N VAL A 28 -19.89 -36.62 -0.71
CA VAL A 28 -20.20 -35.34 -1.38
C VAL A 28 -20.41 -34.25 -0.33
N ILE A 29 -21.18 -34.53 0.73
CA ILE A 29 -21.40 -33.58 1.82
C ILE A 29 -20.09 -33.22 2.54
N ASP A 30 -19.23 -34.21 2.81
CA ASP A 30 -17.91 -33.97 3.43
C ASP A 30 -17.00 -33.15 2.50
N LEU A 31 -17.01 -33.42 1.19
CA LEU A 31 -16.23 -32.66 0.21
C LEU A 31 -16.73 -31.22 0.09
N GLU A 32 -18.05 -31.01 0.04
CA GLU A 32 -18.68 -29.68 -0.02
C GLU A 32 -18.26 -28.83 1.19
N ALA A 33 -18.32 -29.39 2.40
CA ALA A 33 -17.88 -28.72 3.62
C ALA A 33 -16.39 -28.34 3.56
N ARG A 34 -15.52 -29.28 3.16
CA ARG A 34 -14.07 -29.02 3.04
C ARG A 34 -13.76 -27.98 1.98
N LEU A 35 -14.49 -27.98 0.87
CA LEU A 35 -14.31 -27.01 -0.21
C LEU A 35 -14.75 -25.62 0.23
N ALA A 36 -15.85 -25.51 0.97
CA ALA A 36 -16.29 -24.26 1.58
C ALA A 36 -15.26 -23.72 2.57
N ASP A 37 -14.74 -24.56 3.47
CA ASP A 37 -13.69 -24.16 4.44
C ASP A 37 -12.42 -23.69 3.72
N ALA A 38 -12.00 -24.40 2.67
CA ALA A 38 -10.84 -24.01 1.87
C ALA A 38 -11.08 -22.69 1.11
N ALA A 39 -12.28 -22.47 0.58
CA ALA A 39 -12.66 -21.22 -0.08
C ALA A 39 -12.64 -20.04 0.90
N ILE A 40 -13.20 -20.20 2.11
CA ILE A 40 -13.19 -19.17 3.16
C ILE A 40 -11.74 -18.86 3.57
N GLN A 41 -10.92 -19.89 3.81
CA GLN A 41 -9.52 -19.67 4.18
C GLN A 41 -8.73 -18.96 3.07
N THR A 42 -9.01 -19.26 1.81
CA THR A 42 -8.36 -18.61 0.67
C THR A 42 -8.82 -17.16 0.54
N PHE A 43 -10.11 -16.89 0.76
CA PHE A 43 -10.67 -15.55 0.80
C PHE A 43 -9.98 -14.70 1.89
N ASP A 44 -9.89 -15.21 3.12
CA ASP A 44 -9.22 -14.50 4.22
C ASP A 44 -7.76 -14.15 3.89
N LYS A 45 -7.03 -15.09 3.29
CA LYS A 45 -5.64 -14.88 2.85
C LYS A 45 -5.55 -13.82 1.75
N LEU A 46 -6.44 -13.86 0.76
CA LEU A 46 -6.46 -12.90 -0.34
C LEU A 46 -6.80 -11.49 0.18
N VAL A 47 -7.85 -11.37 0.98
CA VAL A 47 -8.28 -10.10 1.57
C VAL A 47 -7.20 -9.54 2.49
N GLY A 48 -6.65 -10.36 3.40
CA GLY A 48 -5.56 -9.95 4.28
C GLY A 48 -4.30 -9.54 3.49
N GLY A 49 -3.99 -10.23 2.40
CA GLY A 49 -2.91 -9.89 1.48
C GLY A 49 -3.13 -8.56 0.76
N LEU A 50 -4.35 -8.29 0.30
CA LEU A 50 -4.73 -7.04 -0.35
C LEU A 50 -4.59 -5.86 0.62
N PHE A 51 -5.14 -5.96 1.84
CA PHE A 51 -5.01 -4.91 2.85
C PHE A 51 -3.55 -4.68 3.26
N THR A 52 -2.78 -5.74 3.43
CA THR A 52 -1.35 -5.64 3.74
C THR A 52 -0.59 -4.93 2.63
N ARG A 53 -0.85 -5.27 1.36
CA ARG A 53 -0.24 -4.62 0.20
C ARG A 53 -0.65 -3.15 0.09
N ALA A 54 -1.92 -2.84 0.29
CA ALA A 54 -2.43 -1.47 0.28
C ALA A 54 -1.78 -0.63 1.38
N ARG A 55 -1.69 -1.16 2.62
CA ARG A 55 -1.02 -0.51 3.75
C ARG A 55 0.46 -0.24 3.44
N ARG A 56 1.20 -1.25 2.94
CA ARG A 56 2.61 -1.08 2.54
C ARG A 56 2.81 -0.09 1.39
N SER A 57 1.86 0.00 0.46
CA SER A 57 1.89 1.02 -0.60
C SER A 57 1.67 2.41 -0.04
N ARG A 58 0.68 2.59 0.85
CA ARG A 58 0.40 3.87 1.51
C ARG A 58 1.58 4.33 2.36
N GLU A 59 2.16 3.43 3.15
CA GLU A 59 3.33 3.73 3.98
C GLU A 59 4.51 4.18 3.11
N ARG A 60 4.83 3.45 2.03
CA ARG A 60 5.91 3.85 1.11
C ARG A 60 5.67 5.23 0.49
N ARG A 61 4.46 5.48 -0.03
CA ARG A 61 4.11 6.80 -0.57
C ARG A 61 4.26 7.90 0.48
N TYR A 62 3.81 7.66 1.71
CA TYR A 62 3.94 8.61 2.80
C TYR A 62 5.40 8.89 3.17
N GLN A 63 6.24 7.85 3.27
CA GLN A 63 7.67 7.98 3.52
C GLN A 63 8.40 8.72 2.39
N ASP A 64 8.07 8.41 1.14
CA ASP A 64 8.62 9.10 -0.04
C ASP A 64 8.19 10.58 -0.04
N SER A 65 6.94 10.88 0.31
CA SER A 65 6.46 12.25 0.50
C SER A 65 7.20 12.98 1.62
N ILE A 66 7.39 12.37 2.80
CA ILE A 66 8.16 12.99 3.90
C ILE A 66 9.59 13.29 3.46
N ARG A 67 10.24 12.35 2.77
CA ARG A 67 11.61 12.55 2.26
C ARG A 67 11.65 13.75 1.31
N SER A 68 10.71 13.82 0.37
CA SER A 68 10.60 14.93 -0.58
C SER A 68 10.39 16.27 0.13
N VAL A 69 9.53 16.33 1.15
CA VAL A 69 9.29 17.56 1.93
C VAL A 69 10.57 17.97 2.68
N GLY A 70 11.27 17.03 3.31
CA GLY A 70 12.53 17.32 4.00
C GLY A 70 13.65 17.78 3.07
N GLU A 71 13.65 17.35 1.80
CA GLU A 71 14.56 17.86 0.78
C GLU A 71 14.20 19.29 0.36
N LEU A 72 12.91 19.60 0.16
CA LEU A 72 12.43 20.96 -0.13
C LEU A 72 12.75 21.93 1.01
N MET A 73 12.51 21.54 2.27
CA MET A 73 12.81 22.39 3.42
C MET A 73 14.30 22.67 3.56
N ARG A 74 15.17 21.69 3.27
CA ARG A 74 16.63 21.90 3.22
C ARG A 74 17.03 22.86 2.10
N LEU A 75 16.42 22.73 0.92
CA LEU A 75 16.66 23.64 -0.20
C LEU A 75 16.24 25.08 0.14
N PHE A 76 15.08 25.25 0.78
CA PHE A 76 14.62 26.55 1.27
C PHE A 76 15.56 27.15 2.32
N GLY A 77 15.92 26.36 3.33
CA GLY A 77 16.84 26.82 4.39
C GLY A 77 18.19 27.28 3.83
N ALA A 78 18.78 26.51 2.91
CA ALA A 78 20.02 26.88 2.24
C ALA A 78 19.88 28.13 1.36
N THR A 79 18.73 28.32 0.71
CA THR A 79 18.43 29.54 -0.06
C THR A 79 18.35 30.76 0.85
N ILE A 80 17.66 30.65 2.00
CA ILE A 80 17.57 31.73 3.00
C ILE A 80 18.95 32.06 3.57
N ALA A 81 19.77 31.05 3.85
CA ALA A 81 21.14 31.26 4.33
C ALA A 81 22.00 32.03 3.32
N ALA A 82 21.96 31.64 2.04
CA ALA A 82 22.70 32.33 0.97
C ALA A 82 22.24 33.79 0.79
N LEU A 83 20.93 34.05 0.91
CA LEU A 83 20.39 35.41 0.92
C LEU A 83 20.89 36.21 2.13
N GLY A 84 20.95 35.59 3.31
CA GLY A 84 21.50 36.21 4.52
C GLY A 84 22.97 36.60 4.35
N GLU A 85 23.78 35.70 3.82
CA GLU A 85 25.20 35.93 3.53
C GLU A 85 25.41 37.10 2.55
N ALA A 86 24.59 37.15 1.50
CA ALA A 86 24.60 38.26 0.54
C ALA A 86 24.31 39.61 1.19
N ILE A 87 23.33 39.65 2.11
CA ILE A 87 22.95 40.85 2.84
C ILE A 87 24.05 41.28 3.83
N GLU A 88 24.63 40.33 4.57
CA GLU A 88 25.65 40.60 5.59
C GLU A 88 26.99 41.04 5.00
N HIS A 89 27.39 40.44 3.88
CA HIS A 89 28.70 40.66 3.27
C HIS A 89 28.66 41.51 2.00
N GLY A 90 27.47 41.98 1.58
CA GLY A 90 27.30 42.81 0.39
C GLY A 90 27.56 42.08 -0.93
N GLY A 91 27.46 40.75 -0.94
CA GLY A 91 27.62 39.91 -2.12
C GLY A 91 26.41 39.92 -3.05
N ASN A 92 26.56 39.43 -4.28
CA ASN A 92 25.44 39.30 -5.21
C ASN A 92 24.54 38.13 -4.78
N PRO A 93 23.26 38.37 -4.42
CA PRO A 93 22.38 37.31 -3.93
C PRO A 93 22.12 36.19 -4.94
N LEU A 94 22.09 36.50 -6.24
CA LEU A 94 21.86 35.49 -7.28
C LEU A 94 23.07 34.57 -7.45
N GLU A 95 24.29 35.10 -7.33
CA GLU A 95 25.52 34.31 -7.40
C GLU A 95 25.62 33.37 -6.18
N LEU A 96 25.36 33.89 -4.99
CA LEU A 96 25.41 33.10 -3.76
C LEU A 96 24.31 32.02 -3.70
N ILE A 97 23.11 32.29 -4.22
CA ILE A 97 22.07 31.26 -4.37
C ILE A 97 22.51 30.18 -5.36
N ASP A 98 23.09 30.57 -6.50
CA ASP A 98 23.55 29.59 -7.50
C ASP A 98 24.68 28.72 -6.95
N GLU A 99 25.60 29.30 -6.19
CA GLU A 99 26.68 28.57 -5.51
C GLU A 99 26.15 27.62 -4.43
N ALA A 100 25.24 28.09 -3.56
CA ALA A 100 24.77 27.31 -2.41
C ALA A 100 23.80 26.19 -2.80
N VAL A 101 22.89 26.44 -3.74
CA VAL A 101 21.78 25.51 -4.05
C VAL A 101 21.59 25.23 -5.54
N GLY A 102 22.17 26.04 -6.43
CA GLY A 102 21.94 26.02 -7.86
C GLY A 102 20.61 26.67 -8.23
N TRP A 103 20.65 27.78 -8.97
CA TRP A 103 19.49 28.57 -9.37
C TRP A 103 18.46 27.72 -10.13
N HIS A 104 18.91 26.93 -11.10
CA HIS A 104 18.03 26.06 -11.86
C HIS A 104 17.39 24.95 -11.00
N ARG A 105 18.07 24.48 -9.95
CA ARG A 105 17.50 23.49 -9.03
C ARG A 105 16.40 24.13 -8.19
N LEU A 106 16.62 25.34 -7.68
CA LEU A 106 15.64 26.11 -6.93
C LEU A 106 14.38 26.39 -7.77
N VAL A 107 14.54 26.86 -9.02
CA VAL A 107 13.41 27.12 -9.93
C VAL A 107 12.62 25.85 -10.22
N ARG A 108 13.28 24.70 -10.45
CA ARG A 108 12.59 23.42 -10.67
C ARG A 108 11.81 22.96 -9.44
N ALA A 109 12.27 23.29 -8.24
CA ALA A 109 11.57 22.95 -7.01
C ALA A 109 10.22 23.68 -6.87
N LYS A 110 10.02 24.83 -7.55
CA LYS A 110 8.78 25.61 -7.50
C LYS A 110 7.52 24.76 -7.70
N ALA A 111 7.49 23.91 -8.72
CA ALA A 111 6.32 23.06 -8.99
C ALA A 111 6.01 22.09 -7.84
N GLN A 112 7.04 21.59 -7.16
CA GLN A 112 6.87 20.69 -6.00
C GLN A 112 6.41 21.46 -4.77
N VAL A 113 6.87 22.70 -4.60
CA VAL A 113 6.43 23.60 -3.53
C VAL A 113 4.96 24.00 -3.71
N ASP A 114 4.58 24.39 -4.93
CA ASP A 114 3.18 24.74 -5.25
C ASP A 114 2.26 23.54 -4.98
N ALA A 115 2.64 22.35 -5.45
CA ALA A 115 1.88 21.13 -5.21
C ALA A 115 1.75 20.78 -3.71
N LEU A 116 2.79 21.04 -2.90
CA LEU A 116 2.74 20.84 -1.46
C LEU A 116 1.83 21.87 -0.78
N ALA A 117 1.85 23.12 -1.22
CA ALA A 117 1.00 24.18 -0.69
C ALA A 117 -0.49 23.89 -0.95
N ASP A 118 -0.84 23.39 -2.14
CA ASP A 118 -2.20 22.99 -2.50
C ASP A 118 -2.71 21.83 -1.62
N LEU A 119 -1.84 20.84 -1.33
CA LEU A 119 -2.17 19.70 -0.46
C LEU A 119 -2.39 20.10 1.01
N SER A 120 -1.80 21.20 1.48
CA SER A 120 -2.07 21.74 2.82
C SER A 120 -3.34 22.59 2.89
N GLY A 121 -3.86 23.05 1.76
CA GLY A 121 -5.12 23.80 1.67
C GLY A 121 -6.37 22.92 1.61
N GLU A 122 -6.25 21.71 1.05
CA GLU A 122 -7.31 20.71 1.09
C GLU A 122 -7.17 19.86 2.36
N ASP A 123 -7.95 20.18 3.39
CA ASP A 123 -8.17 19.27 4.51
C ASP A 123 -8.62 17.92 3.96
N ALA A 124 -7.68 16.96 3.89
CA ALA A 124 -7.93 15.59 3.44
C ALA A 124 -9.04 14.89 4.25
N LEU A 125 -9.44 15.46 5.39
CA LEU A 125 -10.56 15.04 6.23
C LEU A 125 -11.91 15.66 5.79
N VAL A 126 -11.93 16.87 5.23
CA VAL A 126 -13.15 17.53 4.71
C VAL A 126 -13.53 16.94 3.34
N ALA A 127 -12.54 16.59 2.52
CA ALA A 127 -12.80 15.93 1.23
C ALA A 127 -13.36 14.50 1.39
N ALA A 128 -13.04 13.80 2.49
CA ALA A 128 -13.50 12.43 2.75
C ALA A 128 -14.93 12.34 3.29
N THR A 129 -15.50 13.42 3.82
CA THR A 129 -16.87 13.49 4.35
C THR A 129 -17.89 14.05 3.36
N GLY A 130 -17.46 14.43 2.15
CA GLY A 130 -18.30 14.98 1.10
C GLY A 130 -18.66 13.97 0.00
N ARG A 131 -19.45 12.95 0.30
CA ARG A 131 -20.43 12.38 -0.65
C ARG A 131 -21.46 11.47 0.02
#